data_AF-A0A087GFQ1-F1
#
_entry.id   AF-A0A087GFQ1-F1
#
_cell.length_a   1.000
_cell.length_b   1.000
_cell.length_c   1.000
_cell.angle_alpha   90.00
_cell.angle_beta   90.00
_cell.angle_gamma   90.00
#
_symmetry.space_group_name_H-M   'P 1'
#
loop_
_entity.id
_entity.type
_entity.pdbx_description
1 polymer ?
#
loop_
_entity_poly.entity_id
_entity_poly.type
_entity_poly.pdbx_seq_one_letter_code
_entity_poly.pdbx_strand_id
1 'polypeptide(L)'
;MLSILFTISRNDLRSKASYLRYDLNTIISSKSKDEKKSLKELSTKLFDTINNLDYAAKRKSTADAEKYYSETVSTLNDLLAKLG
;
A
#
# COMPACT_ATOMS: atom_id res chain seq x y z
N MET A 1 16.22 -1.22 -21.90
CA MET A 1 15.87 -2.45 -21.15
C MET A 1 15.42 -2.17 -19.70
N LEU A 2 16.11 -1.32 -18.91
CA LEU A 2 15.71 -1.02 -17.52
C LEU A 2 14.32 -0.37 -17.32
N SER A 3 13.86 0.46 -18.26
CA SER A 3 12.54 1.15 -18.13
C SER A 3 11.35 0.19 -18.19
N ILE A 4 11.49 -0.97 -18.85
CA ILE A 4 10.41 -1.95 -19.04
C ILE A 4 10.19 -2.73 -17.75
N LEU A 5 11.26 -3.16 -17.06
CA LEU A 5 11.16 -3.84 -15.76
C LEU A 5 10.48 -2.97 -14.71
N PHE A 6 10.83 -1.68 -14.66
CA PHE A 6 10.20 -0.73 -13.75
C PHE A 6 8.70 -0.59 -14.00
N THR A 7 8.30 -0.62 -15.28
CA THR A 7 6.88 -0.51 -15.68
C THR A 7 6.09 -1.77 -15.33
N ILE A 8 6.68 -2.95 -15.49
CA ILE A 8 6.04 -4.24 -15.13
C ILE A 8 5.81 -4.32 -13.62
N SER A 9 6.83 -4.00 -12.81
CA SER A 9 6.71 -3.97 -11.34
C SER A 9 5.62 -3.02 -10.85
N ARG A 10 5.40 -1.94 -11.58
CA ARG A 10 4.44 -0.89 -11.26
C ARG A 10 3.00 -1.30 -11.55
N ASN A 11 2.77 -1.93 -12.70
CA ASN A 11 1.46 -2.46 -13.04
C ASN A 11 1.03 -3.59 -12.08
N ASP A 12 1.95 -4.47 -11.72
CA ASP A 12 1.70 -5.54 -10.74
C ASP A 12 1.35 -4.96 -9.36
N LEU A 13 2.14 -3.99 -8.89
CA LEU A 13 1.87 -3.28 -7.63
C LEU A 13 0.50 -2.62 -7.64
N ARG A 14 0.13 -1.95 -8.73
CA ARG A 14 -1.17 -1.25 -8.84
C ARG A 14 -2.35 -2.22 -8.88
N SER A 15 -2.19 -3.37 -9.53
CA SER A 15 -3.21 -4.42 -9.55
C SER A 15 -3.40 -5.02 -8.16
N LYS A 16 -2.31 -5.40 -7.48
CA LYS A 16 -2.34 -5.92 -6.10
C LYS A 16 -2.91 -4.92 -5.10
N ALA A 17 -2.52 -3.65 -5.20
CA ALA A 17 -3.07 -2.58 -4.36
C ALA A 17 -4.58 -2.42 -4.57
N SER A 18 -5.08 -2.60 -5.80
CA SER A 18 -6.51 -2.51 -6.09
C SER A 18 -7.31 -3.64 -5.43
N TYR A 19 -6.81 -4.89 -5.50
CA TYR A 19 -7.41 -6.01 -4.78
C TYR A 19 -7.38 -5.79 -3.27
N LEU A 20 -6.22 -5.39 -2.73
CA LEU A 20 -6.06 -5.10 -1.31
C LEU A 20 -7.02 -4.01 -0.84
N ARG A 21 -7.31 -2.99 -1.67
CA ARG A 21 -8.28 -1.93 -1.34
C ARG A 21 -9.69 -2.46 -1.18
N TYR A 22 -10.08 -3.38 -2.06
CA TYR A 22 -11.40 -4.00 -2.00
C TYR A 22 -11.54 -4.88 -0.76
N ASP A 23 -10.55 -5.73 -0.49
CA ASP A 23 -10.54 -6.62 0.66
C ASP A 23 -10.49 -5.83 1.97
N LEU A 24 -9.60 -4.83 2.08
CA LEU A 24 -9.53 -3.96 3.24
C LEU A 24 -10.85 -3.25 3.49
N ASN A 25 -11.49 -2.69 2.46
CA ASN A 25 -12.80 -2.04 2.64
C ASN A 25 -13.86 -3.00 3.19
N THR A 26 -13.86 -4.25 2.71
CA THR A 26 -14.77 -5.29 3.18
C THR A 26 -14.51 -5.63 4.64
N ILE A 27 -13.26 -5.89 5.00
CA ILE A 27 -12.85 -6.21 6.37
C ILE A 27 -13.16 -5.02 7.31
N ILE A 28 -12.81 -3.80 6.91
CA ILE A 28 -13.11 -2.56 7.64
C ILE A 28 -14.62 -2.38 7.84
N SER A 29 -15.44 -2.77 6.86
CA SER A 29 -16.89 -2.70 6.98
C SER A 29 -17.50 -3.72 7.95
N SER A 30 -16.83 -4.86 8.14
CA SER A 30 -17.24 -5.91 9.09
C SER A 30 -16.81 -5.69 10.54
N LYS A 31 -15.90 -4.75 10.80
CA LYS A 31 -15.35 -4.47 12.15
C LYS A 31 -16.20 -3.44 12.91
N SER A 32 -15.98 -3.35 14.23
CA SER A 32 -16.68 -2.41 15.12
C SER A 32 -16.36 -0.94 14.80
N LYS A 33 -17.20 0.01 15.24
CA LYS A 33 -17.02 1.46 14.93
C LYS A 33 -15.64 2.00 15.38
N ASP A 34 -15.13 1.52 16.50
CA ASP A 34 -13.85 1.97 17.07
C ASP A 34 -12.66 1.46 16.25
N GLU A 35 -12.65 0.18 15.89
CA GLU A 35 -11.61 -0.41 15.03
C GLU A 35 -11.67 0.13 13.60
N LYS A 36 -12.89 0.40 13.10
CA LYS A 36 -13.12 0.94 11.76
C LYS A 36 -12.39 2.25 11.52
N LYS A 37 -12.29 3.12 12.53
CA LYS A 37 -11.57 4.40 12.41
C LYS A 37 -10.07 4.17 12.25
N SER A 38 -9.46 3.39 13.15
CA SER A 38 -8.02 3.08 13.10
C SER A 38 -7.64 2.33 11.81
N LEU A 39 -8.43 1.34 11.40
CA LEU A 39 -8.17 0.60 10.16
C LEU A 39 -8.32 1.48 8.92
N LYS A 40 -9.26 2.43 8.91
CA LYS A 40 -9.43 3.37 7.80
C LYS A 40 -8.25 4.34 7.70
N GLU A 41 -7.74 4.83 8.83
CA GLU A 41 -6.53 5.66 8.88
C GLU A 41 -5.30 4.90 8.38
N LEU A 42 -5.08 3.68 8.85
CA LEU A 42 -3.97 2.81 8.39
C LEU A 42 -4.09 2.47 6.90
N SER A 43 -5.30 2.14 6.44
CA SER A 43 -5.57 1.87 5.03
C SER A 43 -5.28 3.09 4.15
N THR A 44 -5.70 4.28 4.58
CA THR A 44 -5.40 5.53 3.87
C THR A 44 -3.89 5.76 3.77
N LYS A 45 -3.16 5.62 4.88
CA LYS A 45 -1.70 5.73 4.93
C LYS A 45 -1.02 4.71 4.01
N LEU A 46 -1.51 3.46 3.99
CA LEU A 46 -1.00 2.41 3.12
C LEU A 46 -1.10 2.82 1.64
N PHE A 47 -2.27 3.29 1.20
CA PHE A 47 -2.45 3.73 -0.18
C PHE A 47 -1.61 4.96 -0.53
N ASP A 48 -1.42 5.88 0.41
CA ASP A 48 -0.54 7.03 0.21
C ASP A 48 0.92 6.61 0.03
N THR A 49 1.43 5.66 0.84
CA THR A 49 2.79 5.13 0.67
C THR A 49 2.97 4.39 -0.66
N ILE A 50 1.95 3.62 -1.10
CA ILE A 50 1.96 2.94 -2.40
C ILE A 50 1.95 3.96 -3.55
N ASN A 51 1.19 5.05 -3.44
CA ASN A 51 1.20 6.14 -4.42
C ASN A 51 2.55 6.85 -4.48
N ASN A 52 3.19 7.06 -3.33
CA ASN A 52 4.53 7.63 -3.26
C ASN A 52 5.59 6.68 -3.84
N LEU A 53 5.48 5.37 -3.59
CA LEU A 53 6.30 4.34 -4.20
C LEU A 53 6.14 4.34 -5.73
N ASP A 54 4.89 4.43 -6.22
CA ASP A 54 4.58 4.57 -7.64
C ASP A 54 5.21 5.86 -8.22
N TYR A 55 5.17 6.96 -7.49
CA TYR A 55 5.77 8.21 -7.91
C TYR A 55 7.32 8.14 -7.95
N ALA A 56 7.94 7.58 -6.92
CA ALA A 56 9.39 7.32 -6.85
C ALA A 56 9.84 6.41 -8.01
N ALA A 57 9.04 5.38 -8.29
CA ALA A 57 9.19 4.49 -9.43
C ALA A 57 9.19 5.24 -10.77
N LYS A 58 8.27 6.21 -10.93
CA LYS A 58 8.20 7.08 -12.12
C LYS A 58 9.50 7.86 -12.32
N ARG A 59 10.02 8.38 -11.22
CA ARG A 59 11.21 9.23 -11.18
C ARG A 59 12.51 8.42 -11.26
N LYS A 60 12.41 7.08 -11.31
CA LYS A 60 13.54 6.15 -11.31
C LYS A 60 14.45 6.36 -10.09
N SER A 61 13.88 6.79 -8.97
CA SER A 61 14.61 7.01 -7.72
C SER A 61 14.56 5.74 -6.87
N THR A 62 15.64 4.96 -6.91
CA THR A 62 15.73 3.69 -6.18
C THR A 62 15.70 3.91 -4.66
N ALA A 63 16.39 4.95 -4.15
CA ALA A 63 16.43 5.25 -2.73
C ALA A 63 15.05 5.62 -2.17
N ASP A 64 14.27 6.43 -2.90
CA ASP A 64 12.90 6.76 -2.51
C ASP A 64 11.99 5.52 -2.59
N ALA A 65 12.16 4.69 -3.62
CA ALA A 65 11.38 3.47 -3.77
C ALA A 65 11.63 2.47 -2.62
N GLU A 66 12.88 2.27 -2.21
CA GLU A 66 13.20 1.42 -1.05
C GLU A 66 12.60 1.99 0.25
N LYS A 67 12.70 3.31 0.45
CA LYS A 67 12.10 3.99 1.59
C LYS A 67 10.58 3.77 1.65
N TYR A 68 9.88 4.07 0.57
CA TYR A 68 8.42 3.92 0.53
C TYR A 68 7.99 2.45 0.59
N TYR A 69 8.77 1.52 0.04
CA TYR A 69 8.52 0.09 0.19
C TYR A 69 8.58 -0.34 1.66
N SER A 70 9.61 0.08 2.41
CA SER A 70 9.72 -0.19 3.84
C SER A 70 8.56 0.43 4.64
N GLU A 71 8.12 1.63 4.29
CA GLU A 71 6.95 2.28 4.90
C GLU A 71 5.64 1.52 4.61
N THR A 72 5.46 1.04 3.37
CA THR A 72 4.31 0.21 2.97
C THR A 72 4.29 -1.09 3.75
N VAL A 73 5.42 -1.80 3.88
CA VAL A 73 5.52 -3.05 4.65
C VAL A 73 5.21 -2.82 6.13
N SER A 74 5.76 -1.77 6.73
CA SER A 74 5.49 -1.41 8.13
C SER A 74 4.00 -1.13 8.35
N THR A 75 3.40 -0.30 7.48
CA THR A 75 1.97 0.04 7.58
C THR A 75 1.07 -1.18 7.35
N LEU A 76 1.46 -2.10 6.46
CA LEU A 76 0.74 -3.35 6.24
C LEU A 76 0.79 -4.26 7.48
N ASN A 77 1.95 -4.36 8.13
CA ASN A 77 2.09 -5.11 9.38
C ASN A 77 1.23 -4.52 10.51
N ASP A 78 1.20 -3.19 10.65
CA ASP A 78 0.31 -2.51 11.61
C ASP A 78 -1.16 -2.83 11.32
N LEU A 79 -1.54 -2.88 10.04
CA LEU A 79 -2.89 -3.23 9.62
C LEU A 79 -3.22 -4.69 9.97
N LEU A 80 -2.33 -5.63 9.65
CA LEU A 80 -2.50 -7.05 9.97
C LEU A 80 -2.57 -7.30 11.48
N ALA A 81 -1.77 -6.59 12.28
CA ALA A 81 -1.80 -6.66 13.74
C ALA A 81 -3.10 -6.11 14.36
N LYS A 82 -3.88 -5.32 13.61
CA LYS A 82 -5.23 -4.88 13.99
C LYS A 82 -6.32 -5.84 13.50
N LEU A 83 -5.99 -6.78 12.60
CA LEU A 83 -6.93 -7.73 12.02
C LEU A 83 -6.92 -9.09 12.73
N GLY A 84 -5.74 -9.56 13.16
CA GLY A 84 -5.53 -10.73 14.02
C GLY A 84 -5.60 -10.39 15.50
#